data_AF-A0A0C9UR24-F1
#
_entry.id   AF-A0A0C9UR24-F1
#
_cell.length_a   1.000
_cell.length_b   1.000
_cell.length_c   1.000
_cell.angle_alpha   90.00
_cell.angle_beta   90.00
_cell.angle_gamma   90.00
#
_symmetry.space_group_name_H-M   'P 1'
#
loop_
_entity.id
_entity.type
_entity.pdbx_description
1 polymer ?
#
loop_
_entity_poly.entity_id
_entity_poly.type
_entity_poly.pdbx_seq_one_letter_code
_entity_poly.pdbx_strand_id
1 'polypeptide(L)'
;KWTNETLLHHGCLGSAPLKPQSAFTLHTLAQYHETHRSCPRLSIEAEIRALCNLNKIPYQKPMADQFCIAYDTYLEILGRVQAQVDVALKHDSPNWRALNACPACDYRLNGELSLTYSKLICIDGNNSLRRVNLKLTRDVVAYIDTRTARMDYWITPQEVDVFKNEVRARRAKLGADEMEDDATQVYEPGDVADGASFTSICVECWRNAGPDERKKMWEMFVETGVFVA
;
A
#
# COMPACT_ATOMS: atom_id res chain seq x y z
N LYS A 1 6.54 9.61 -38.63
CA LYS A 1 6.58 8.44 -37.71
C LYS A 1 7.21 8.91 -36.41
N TRP A 2 6.59 8.65 -35.26
CA TRP A 2 7.09 9.16 -33.98
C TRP A 2 8.34 8.38 -33.55
N THR A 3 9.38 9.08 -33.08
CA THR A 3 10.66 8.44 -32.71
C THR A 3 10.48 7.42 -31.59
N ASN A 4 9.71 7.76 -30.55
CA ASN A 4 9.46 6.85 -29.43
C ASN A 4 8.67 5.60 -29.82
N GLU A 5 7.70 5.72 -30.75
CA GLU A 5 6.98 4.57 -31.29
C GLU A 5 7.93 3.60 -32.01
N THR A 6 8.85 4.15 -32.81
CA THR A 6 9.86 3.35 -33.50
C THR A 6 10.83 2.69 -32.50
N LEU A 7 11.30 3.41 -31.50
CA LEU A 7 12.14 2.84 -30.43
C LEU A 7 11.41 1.70 -29.72
N LEU A 8 10.12 1.86 -29.41
CA LEU A 8 9.33 0.86 -28.71
C LEU A 8 9.17 -0.43 -29.52
N HIS A 9 8.97 -0.33 -30.83
CA HIS A 9 8.98 -1.49 -31.73
C HIS A 9 10.31 -2.25 -31.73
N HIS A 10 11.42 -1.59 -31.38
CA HIS A 10 12.73 -2.21 -31.21
C HIS A 10 13.05 -2.57 -29.74
N GLY A 11 12.07 -2.48 -28.84
CA GLY A 11 12.25 -2.84 -27.44
C GLY A 11 12.98 -1.78 -26.60
N CYS A 12 12.96 -0.52 -27.03
CA CYS A 12 13.59 0.60 -26.34
C CYS A 12 12.58 1.71 -26.02
N LEU A 13 12.83 2.46 -24.96
CA LEU A 13 12.01 3.60 -24.56
C LEU A 13 12.89 4.84 -24.39
N GLY A 14 12.51 5.93 -25.05
CA GLY A 14 13.28 7.17 -25.06
C GLY A 14 13.10 8.00 -23.79
N SER A 15 14.12 8.80 -23.46
CA SER A 15 14.14 9.69 -22.30
C SER A 15 13.45 11.05 -22.52
N ALA A 16 12.84 11.28 -23.68
CA ALA A 16 12.10 12.50 -23.98
C ALA A 16 10.97 12.24 -25.00
N PRO A 17 9.84 12.98 -24.94
CA PRO A 17 8.64 12.67 -25.72
C PRO A 17 8.78 12.92 -27.24
N LEU A 18 9.53 13.95 -27.64
CA LEU A 18 9.64 14.37 -29.04
C LEU A 18 10.98 14.01 -29.67
N LYS A 19 12.08 14.27 -28.96
CA LYS A 19 13.45 14.10 -29.45
C LYS A 19 14.31 13.43 -28.38
N PRO A 20 14.16 12.12 -28.16
CA PRO A 20 14.98 11.39 -27.19
C PRO A 20 16.45 11.43 -27.63
N GLN A 21 17.34 11.85 -26.72
CA GLN A 21 18.79 11.79 -26.93
C GLN A 21 19.39 10.46 -26.41
N SER A 22 18.69 9.82 -25.49
CA SER A 22 19.01 8.51 -24.96
C SER A 22 17.76 7.64 -24.93
N ALA A 23 17.97 6.33 -24.95
CA ALA A 23 16.93 5.35 -24.81
C ALA A 23 17.44 4.18 -23.97
N PHE A 24 16.53 3.55 -23.24
CA PHE A 24 16.81 2.37 -22.41
C PHE A 24 16.00 1.20 -22.93
N THR A 25 16.56 0.00 -22.85
CA THR A 25 15.82 -1.19 -23.27
C THR A 25 14.69 -1.48 -22.28
N LEU A 26 13.58 -2.01 -22.77
CA LEU A 26 12.49 -2.50 -21.92
C LEU A 26 12.99 -3.58 -20.95
N HIS A 27 13.97 -4.38 -21.35
CA HIS A 27 14.60 -5.37 -20.48
C HIS A 27 15.31 -4.74 -19.29
N THR A 28 16.09 -3.67 -19.51
CA THR A 28 16.75 -2.92 -18.42
C THR A 28 15.72 -2.30 -17.47
N LEU A 29 14.65 -1.71 -18.00
CA LEU A 29 13.59 -1.11 -17.19
C LEU A 29 12.83 -2.18 -16.37
N ALA A 30 12.53 -3.33 -16.98
CA ALA A 30 11.90 -4.46 -16.30
C ALA A 30 12.81 -5.09 -15.24
N GLN A 31 14.11 -5.22 -15.53
CA GLN A 31 15.09 -5.71 -14.56
C GLN A 31 15.12 -4.79 -13.34
N TYR A 32 15.23 -3.47 -13.55
CA TYR A 32 15.19 -2.52 -12.44
C TYR A 32 13.87 -2.58 -11.66
N HIS A 33 12.74 -2.74 -12.37
CA HIS A 33 11.43 -2.89 -11.72
C HIS A 33 11.41 -4.06 -10.73
N GLU A 34 11.87 -5.25 -11.14
CA GLU A 34 11.86 -6.43 -10.26
C GLU A 34 12.91 -6.37 -9.15
N THR A 35 14.11 -5.86 -9.45
CA THR A 35 15.17 -5.72 -8.44
C THR A 35 14.81 -4.67 -7.39
N HIS A 36 14.21 -3.55 -7.79
CA HIS A 36 13.80 -2.49 -6.87
C HIS A 36 12.64 -2.92 -5.97
N ARG A 37 11.71 -3.76 -6.46
CA ARG A 37 10.65 -4.36 -5.64
C ARG A 37 11.21 -5.23 -4.52
N SER A 38 12.24 -6.01 -4.82
CA SER A 38 12.89 -6.91 -3.85
C SER A 38 13.86 -6.18 -2.93
N CYS A 39 14.47 -5.09 -3.41
CA CYS A 39 15.42 -4.26 -2.68
C CYS A 39 15.14 -2.76 -2.93
N PRO A 40 14.20 -2.16 -2.19
CA PRO A 40 13.88 -0.74 -2.34
C PRO A 40 15.05 0.23 -2.07
N ARG A 41 16.14 -0.26 -1.47
CA ARG A 41 17.38 0.50 -1.25
C ARG A 41 18.21 0.68 -2.52
N LEU A 42 17.97 -0.12 -3.57
CA LEU A 42 18.62 0.05 -4.86
C LEU A 42 18.06 1.29 -5.57
N SER A 43 18.78 2.40 -5.49
CA SER A 43 18.38 3.64 -6.14
C SER A 43 18.62 3.59 -7.65
N ILE A 44 17.89 4.42 -8.40
CA ILE A 44 18.11 4.62 -9.84
C ILE A 44 19.55 5.06 -10.12
N GLU A 45 20.12 5.93 -9.28
CA GLU A 45 21.52 6.34 -9.44
C GLU A 45 22.49 5.16 -9.30
N ALA A 46 22.26 4.26 -8.33
CA ALA A 46 23.09 3.08 -8.15
C ALA A 46 22.99 2.12 -9.36
N GLU A 47 21.77 1.91 -9.87
CA GLU A 47 21.53 1.10 -11.08
C GLU A 47 22.25 1.71 -12.29
N ILE A 48 22.11 3.01 -12.52
CA ILE A 48 22.76 3.68 -13.66
C ILE A 48 24.28 3.65 -13.54
N ARG A 49 24.84 3.83 -12.34
CA ARG A 49 26.29 3.66 -12.12
C ARG A 49 26.74 2.23 -12.43
N ALA A 50 25.96 1.22 -12.04
CA ALA A 50 26.25 -0.17 -12.38
C ALA A 50 26.22 -0.39 -13.89
N LEU A 51 25.20 0.11 -14.59
CA LEU A 51 25.10 0.05 -16.05
C LEU A 51 26.27 0.78 -16.74
N CYS A 52 26.65 1.96 -16.27
CA CYS A 52 27.83 2.68 -16.80
C CYS A 52 29.11 1.85 -16.63
N ASN A 53 29.31 1.23 -15.46
CA ASN A 53 30.47 0.38 -15.17
C ASN A 53 30.51 -0.90 -16.03
N LEU A 54 29.34 -1.51 -16.27
CA LEU A 54 29.21 -2.67 -17.17
C LEU A 54 29.58 -2.31 -18.61
N ASN A 55 29.14 -1.14 -19.07
CA ASN A 55 29.38 -0.66 -20.44
C ASN A 55 30.72 0.08 -20.60
N LYS A 56 31.54 0.19 -19.54
CA LYS A 56 32.83 0.90 -19.54
C LYS A 56 32.72 2.37 -19.98
N ILE A 57 31.61 3.02 -19.62
CA ILE A 57 31.38 4.45 -19.88
C ILE A 57 31.40 5.25 -18.57
N PRO A 58 31.85 6.51 -18.58
CA PRO A 58 31.79 7.36 -17.40
C PRO A 58 30.34 7.70 -17.06
N TYR A 59 30.01 7.62 -15.78
CA TYR A 59 28.73 8.09 -15.27
C TYR A 59 28.55 9.58 -15.52
N GLN A 60 27.40 9.97 -16.05
CA GLN A 60 27.00 11.37 -16.18
C GLN A 60 25.72 11.59 -15.38
N LYS A 61 25.69 12.66 -14.57
CA LYS A 61 24.54 13.00 -13.71
C LYS A 61 23.18 13.00 -14.44
N PRO A 62 23.06 13.52 -15.69
CA PRO A 62 21.78 13.49 -16.40
C PRO A 62 21.25 12.10 -16.75
N MET A 63 22.09 11.06 -16.74
CA MET A 63 21.66 9.70 -17.11
C MET A 63 20.66 9.14 -16.10
N ALA A 64 20.79 9.46 -14.81
CA ALA A 64 19.83 9.08 -13.80
C ALA A 64 18.48 9.74 -14.04
N ASP A 65 18.45 11.04 -14.32
CA ASP A 65 17.21 11.78 -14.62
C ASP A 65 16.54 11.24 -15.91
N GLN A 66 17.33 10.97 -16.94
CA GLN A 66 16.85 10.37 -18.19
C GLN A 66 16.26 8.98 -17.98
N PHE A 67 16.87 8.18 -17.09
CA PHE A 67 16.34 6.87 -16.72
C PHE A 67 15.05 6.99 -15.93
N CYS A 68 14.97 7.91 -14.95
CA CYS A 68 13.74 8.19 -14.22
C CYS A 68 12.57 8.49 -15.18
N ILE A 69 12.79 9.38 -16.16
CA ILE A 69 11.76 9.74 -17.15
C ILE A 69 11.29 8.53 -17.96
N ALA A 70 12.24 7.72 -18.45
CA ALA A 70 11.93 6.51 -19.19
C ALA A 70 11.21 5.48 -18.30
N TYR A 71 11.63 5.35 -17.05
CA TYR A 71 11.05 4.43 -16.09
C TYR A 71 9.62 4.79 -15.69
N ASP A 72 9.33 6.08 -15.44
CA ASP A 72 7.97 6.56 -15.17
C ASP A 72 7.04 6.28 -16.36
N THR A 73 7.54 6.48 -17.58
CA THR A 73 6.80 6.18 -18.82
C THR A 73 6.57 4.67 -18.97
N TYR A 74 7.57 3.85 -18.66
CA TYR A 74 7.44 2.39 -18.64
C TYR A 74 6.38 1.92 -17.65
N LEU A 75 6.39 2.43 -16.42
CA LEU A 75 5.36 2.12 -15.42
C LEU A 75 3.97 2.57 -15.87
N GLU A 76 3.86 3.71 -16.54
CA GLU A 76 2.60 4.20 -17.11
C GLU A 76 2.06 3.26 -18.19
N ILE A 77 2.92 2.78 -19.09
CA ILE A 77 2.55 1.79 -20.11
C ILE A 77 2.05 0.50 -19.43
N LEU A 78 2.79 -0.02 -18.44
CA LEU A 78 2.35 -1.20 -17.69
C LEU A 78 0.98 -1.01 -17.04
N GLY A 79 0.76 0.14 -16.39
CA GLY A 79 -0.52 0.45 -15.76
C GLY A 79 -1.68 0.48 -16.75
N ARG A 80 -1.49 1.10 -17.92
CA ARG A 80 -2.53 1.14 -18.97
C ARG A 80 -2.79 -0.23 -19.59
N VAL A 81 -1.75 -1.02 -19.79
CA VAL A 81 -1.89 -2.40 -20.27
C VAL A 81 -2.67 -3.22 -19.25
N GLN A 82 -2.33 -3.12 -17.95
CA GLN A 82 -3.06 -3.80 -16.89
C GLN A 82 -4.53 -3.40 -16.88
N ALA A 83 -4.85 -2.10 -16.99
CA ALA A 83 -6.23 -1.64 -17.04
C ALA A 83 -7.01 -2.23 -18.23
N GLN A 84 -6.38 -2.35 -19.40
CA GLN A 84 -7.00 -3.00 -20.57
C GLN A 84 -7.22 -4.50 -20.35
N VAL A 85 -6.25 -5.17 -19.73
CA VAL A 85 -6.36 -6.58 -19.35
C VAL A 85 -7.50 -6.76 -18.35
N ASP A 86 -7.61 -5.90 -17.34
CA ASP A 86 -8.67 -5.97 -16.33
C ASP A 86 -10.05 -5.83 -16.99
N VAL A 87 -10.24 -4.86 -17.90
CA VAL A 87 -11.48 -4.73 -18.68
C VAL A 87 -11.76 -5.99 -19.52
N ALA A 88 -10.75 -6.52 -20.21
CA ALA A 88 -10.91 -7.72 -21.04
C ALA A 88 -11.29 -8.97 -20.21
N LEU A 89 -10.79 -9.05 -18.98
CA LEU A 89 -11.10 -10.12 -18.04
C LEU A 89 -12.34 -9.85 -17.19
N LYS A 90 -13.01 -8.69 -17.35
CA LYS A 90 -14.16 -8.24 -16.55
C LYS A 90 -13.82 -8.09 -15.05
N HIS A 91 -12.60 -7.65 -14.78
CA HIS A 91 -12.08 -7.34 -13.45
C HIS A 91 -12.25 -5.86 -13.06
N ASP A 92 -12.94 -5.07 -13.90
CA ASP A 92 -13.11 -3.62 -13.77
C ASP A 92 -14.38 -3.21 -13.00
N SER A 93 -15.16 -4.17 -12.48
CA SER A 93 -16.34 -3.86 -11.68
C SER A 93 -15.96 -3.27 -10.31
N PRO A 94 -16.79 -2.40 -9.70
CA PRO A 94 -16.54 -1.90 -8.35
C PRO A 94 -16.32 -3.03 -7.34
N ASN A 95 -15.28 -2.91 -6.51
CA ASN A 95 -14.90 -3.91 -5.50
C ASN A 95 -14.62 -5.31 -6.06
N TRP A 96 -14.27 -5.44 -7.35
CA TRP A 96 -14.04 -6.75 -7.98
C TRP A 96 -13.07 -7.61 -7.18
N ARG A 97 -11.97 -7.03 -6.69
CA ARG A 97 -11.00 -7.77 -5.86
C ARG A 97 -11.61 -8.25 -4.55
N ALA A 98 -12.29 -7.40 -3.78
CA ALA A 98 -12.92 -7.82 -2.52
C ALA A 98 -13.96 -8.95 -2.72
N LEU A 99 -14.55 -9.05 -3.93
CA LEU A 99 -15.50 -10.11 -4.29
C LEU A 99 -14.83 -11.38 -4.84
N ASN A 100 -13.57 -11.32 -5.31
CA ASN A 100 -12.94 -12.41 -6.08
C ASN A 100 -11.47 -12.73 -5.69
N ALA A 101 -10.85 -12.02 -4.74
CA ALA A 101 -9.40 -12.08 -4.49
C ALA A 101 -8.94 -13.37 -3.82
N CYS A 102 -9.73 -13.95 -2.92
CA CYS A 102 -9.37 -15.21 -2.27
C CYS A 102 -10.44 -16.27 -2.53
N PRO A 103 -10.31 -17.07 -3.60
CA PRO A 103 -11.20 -18.21 -3.84
C PRO A 103 -11.27 -19.14 -2.62
N ALA A 104 -10.18 -19.40 -1.92
CA ALA A 104 -10.21 -20.24 -0.72
C ALA A 104 -11.00 -19.63 0.46
N CYS A 105 -11.07 -18.31 0.55
CA CYS A 105 -11.72 -17.59 1.64
C CYS A 105 -13.18 -17.24 1.34
N ASP A 106 -13.50 -17.04 0.05
CA ASP A 106 -14.73 -16.39 -0.40
C ASP A 106 -15.64 -17.29 -1.22
N TYR A 107 -15.12 -18.43 -1.69
CA TYR A 107 -15.90 -19.38 -2.46
C TYR A 107 -16.92 -20.10 -1.57
N ARG A 108 -18.20 -20.02 -1.95
CA ARG A 108 -19.32 -20.69 -1.28
C ARG A 108 -19.85 -21.83 -2.13
N LEU A 109 -20.09 -22.98 -1.53
CA LEU A 109 -20.70 -24.12 -2.20
C LEU A 109 -22.23 -24.01 -2.23
N ASN A 110 -22.85 -24.56 -3.28
CA ASN A 110 -24.31 -24.67 -3.34
C ASN A 110 -24.82 -25.53 -2.18
N GLY A 111 -25.65 -24.95 -1.31
CA GLY A 111 -26.19 -25.63 -0.13
C GLY A 111 -25.31 -25.53 1.13
N GLU A 112 -24.22 -24.74 1.10
CA GLU A 112 -23.46 -24.42 2.31
C GLU A 112 -24.35 -23.67 3.32
N LEU A 113 -24.29 -24.09 4.58
CA LEU A 113 -25.04 -23.45 5.66
C LEU A 113 -24.50 -22.03 5.91
N SER A 114 -25.41 -21.06 6.06
CA SER A 114 -25.02 -19.71 6.41
C SER A 114 -24.39 -19.68 7.80
N LEU A 115 -23.12 -19.30 7.89
CA LEU A 115 -22.42 -19.09 9.15
C LEU A 115 -22.83 -17.72 9.75
N THR A 116 -22.92 -17.63 11.08
CA THR A 116 -23.09 -16.35 11.78
C THR A 116 -21.93 -15.40 11.47
N TYR A 117 -20.70 -15.94 11.42
CA TYR A 117 -19.51 -15.22 11.00
C TYR A 117 -18.86 -15.99 9.85
N SER A 118 -18.80 -15.37 8.69
CA SER A 118 -18.39 -16.03 7.45
C SER A 118 -16.89 -15.96 7.17
N LYS A 119 -16.18 -15.07 7.90
CA LYS A 119 -14.73 -14.85 7.80
C LYS A 119 -14.15 -14.42 9.15
N LEU A 120 -12.93 -14.85 9.42
CA LEU A 120 -12.04 -14.30 10.45
C LEU A 120 -10.93 -13.54 9.72
N ILE A 121 -10.79 -12.25 10.00
CA ILE A 121 -9.81 -11.39 9.33
C ILE A 121 -8.80 -10.92 10.38
N CYS A 122 -7.53 -11.18 10.12
CA CYS A 122 -6.43 -10.59 10.87
C CYS A 122 -5.94 -9.36 10.11
N ILE A 123 -6.05 -8.19 10.74
CA ILE A 123 -5.59 -6.92 10.18
C ILE A 123 -4.38 -6.49 11.02
N ASP A 124 -3.23 -6.29 10.38
CA ASP A 124 -2.14 -5.57 11.03
C ASP A 124 -2.62 -4.13 11.24
N GLY A 125 -2.53 -3.62 12.47
CA GLY A 125 -2.87 -2.23 12.81
C GLY A 125 -2.01 -1.19 12.07
N ASN A 126 -1.18 -1.64 11.13
CA ASN A 126 -0.45 -0.84 10.14
C ASN A 126 0.50 0.17 10.81
N ASN A 127 1.02 -0.20 11.97
CA ASN A 127 1.85 0.67 12.80
C ASN A 127 3.18 1.02 12.12
N SER A 128 3.66 0.15 11.22
CA SER A 128 4.89 0.35 10.44
C SER A 128 4.79 1.51 9.43
N LEU A 129 3.56 1.85 8.99
CA LEU A 129 3.33 2.93 8.02
C LEU A 129 3.04 4.29 8.67
N ARG A 130 3.05 4.39 10.01
CA ARG A 130 2.89 5.67 10.70
C ARG A 130 4.01 6.63 10.32
N ARG A 131 3.67 7.77 9.72
CA ARG A 131 4.65 8.82 9.38
C ARG A 131 4.72 9.83 10.48
N VAL A 132 5.93 10.31 10.78
CA VAL A 132 6.10 11.42 11.72
C VAL A 132 5.51 12.70 11.10
N ASN A 133 4.64 13.37 11.85
CA ASN A 133 4.13 14.69 11.53
C ASN A 133 5.27 15.70 11.64
N LEU A 134 5.87 16.05 10.51
CA LEU A 134 7.00 16.98 10.45
C LEU A 134 6.63 18.40 10.92
N LYS A 135 5.36 18.79 10.77
CA LYS A 135 4.86 20.06 11.28
C LYS A 135 4.84 20.06 12.81
N LEU A 136 4.34 19.00 13.43
CA LEU A 136 4.28 18.92 14.90
C LEU A 136 5.68 18.77 15.52
N THR A 137 6.60 18.09 14.85
CA THR A 137 7.89 17.68 15.45
C THR A 137 9.05 18.60 15.14
N ARG A 138 9.02 19.26 13.99
CA ARG A 138 10.13 20.09 13.50
C ARG A 138 9.66 21.43 12.96
N ASP A 139 8.36 21.74 13.03
CA ASP A 139 7.73 22.92 12.41
C ASP A 139 8.03 23.03 10.90
N VAL A 140 8.18 21.89 10.23
CA VAL A 140 8.43 21.81 8.79
C VAL A 140 7.13 21.46 8.06
N VAL A 141 6.80 22.26 7.04
CA VAL A 141 5.71 21.92 6.11
C VAL A 141 6.11 20.67 5.32
N ALA A 142 5.35 19.59 5.48
CA ALA A 142 5.57 18.37 4.73
C ALA A 142 5.41 18.63 3.22
N TYR A 143 6.25 18.00 2.41
CA TYR A 143 6.14 18.05 0.96
C TYR A 143 4.79 17.48 0.52
N ILE A 144 4.09 18.18 -0.39
CA ILE A 144 2.83 17.71 -0.96
C ILE A 144 3.15 16.54 -1.90
N ASP A 145 2.75 15.35 -1.50
CA ASP A 145 2.78 14.19 -2.39
C ASP A 145 1.55 14.24 -3.30
N THR A 146 1.76 14.61 -4.57
CA THR A 146 0.69 14.69 -5.57
C THR A 146 0.43 13.36 -6.28
N ARG A 147 1.16 12.30 -5.93
CA ARG A 147 0.99 10.99 -6.55
C ARG A 147 -0.32 10.38 -6.09
N THR A 148 -1.10 9.88 -7.05
CA THR A 148 -2.31 9.10 -6.78
C THR A 148 -2.05 7.63 -7.00
N ALA A 149 -2.76 6.78 -6.28
CA ALA A 149 -2.77 5.35 -6.55
C ALA A 149 -3.24 5.09 -7.99
N ARG A 150 -2.55 4.18 -8.68
CA ARG A 150 -2.91 3.75 -10.04
C ARG A 150 -3.90 2.60 -10.07
N MET A 151 -4.07 1.94 -8.92
CA MET A 151 -4.92 0.76 -8.75
C MET A 151 -5.96 1.07 -7.68
N ASP A 152 -7.12 0.45 -7.80
CA ASP A 152 -8.23 0.43 -6.85
C ASP A 152 -7.94 -0.38 -5.57
N TYR A 153 -6.70 -0.82 -5.37
CA TYR A 153 -6.24 -1.34 -4.08
C TYR A 153 -6.27 -0.29 -2.99
N TRP A 154 -6.22 1.00 -3.31
CA TRP A 154 -6.05 2.05 -2.32
C TRP A 154 -7.38 2.72 -2.01
N ILE A 155 -7.77 2.70 -0.74
CA ILE A 155 -8.93 3.46 -0.26
C ILE A 155 -8.46 4.84 0.15
N THR A 156 -9.15 5.87 -0.31
CA THR A 156 -8.78 7.25 -0.02
C THR A 156 -9.06 7.59 1.46
N PRO A 157 -8.29 8.50 2.08
CA PRO A 157 -8.60 8.99 3.42
C PRO A 157 -10.04 9.51 3.54
N GLN A 158 -10.55 10.16 2.49
CA GLN A 158 -11.90 10.71 2.46
C GLN A 158 -12.97 9.61 2.57
N GLU A 159 -12.77 8.46 1.92
CA GLU A 159 -13.69 7.32 2.01
C GLU A 159 -13.67 6.68 3.41
N VAL A 160 -12.49 6.60 4.04
CA VAL A 160 -12.35 6.06 5.40
C VAL A 160 -12.88 7.01 6.47
N ASP A 161 -12.66 8.32 6.30
CA ASP A 161 -13.04 9.35 7.27
C ASP A 161 -14.56 9.42 7.51
N VAL A 162 -15.38 8.88 6.60
CA VAL A 162 -16.84 8.72 6.80
C VAL A 162 -17.14 7.90 8.06
N PHE A 163 -16.28 6.94 8.40
CA PHE A 163 -16.45 6.03 9.55
C PHE A 163 -15.79 6.54 10.84
N LYS A 164 -15.05 7.65 10.81
CA LYS A 164 -14.26 8.17 11.94
C LYS A 164 -15.04 8.31 13.26
N ASN A 165 -16.33 8.64 13.18
CA ASN A 165 -17.18 8.86 14.34
C ASN A 165 -18.22 7.76 14.57
N GLU A 166 -18.18 6.67 13.80
CA GLU A 166 -19.25 5.65 13.78
C GLU A 166 -19.46 5.03 15.17
N VAL A 167 -18.38 4.62 15.85
CA VAL A 167 -18.44 4.00 17.18
C VAL A 167 -19.03 4.97 18.22
N ARG A 168 -18.64 6.24 18.17
CA ARG A 168 -19.16 7.28 19.09
C ARG A 168 -20.64 7.55 18.82
N ALA A 169 -21.03 7.63 17.55
CA ALA A 169 -22.42 7.84 17.15
C ALA A 169 -23.32 6.66 17.55
N ARG A 170 -22.81 5.43 17.44
CA ARG A 170 -23.52 4.22 17.89
C ARG A 170 -23.73 4.21 19.40
N ARG A 171 -22.70 4.54 20.19
CA ARG A 171 -22.80 4.68 21.66
C ARG A 171 -23.79 5.76 22.08
N ALA A 172 -23.81 6.90 21.37
CA ALA A 172 -24.77 7.96 21.66
C ALA A 172 -26.23 7.57 21.38
N LYS A 173 -26.47 6.67 20.41
CA LYS A 173 -27.82 6.20 20.05
C LYS A 173 -28.40 5.14 20.99
N LEU A 174 -27.56 4.29 21.57
CA LEU A 174 -28.01 3.18 22.41
C LEU A 174 -28.30 3.60 23.87
N GLY A 175 -28.00 4.86 24.25
CA GLY A 175 -28.05 5.27 25.65
C GLY A 175 -26.96 4.58 26.48
N ALA A 176 -26.50 5.23 27.55
CA ALA A 176 -25.42 4.68 28.37
C ALA A 176 -25.81 3.36 29.09
N ASP A 177 -27.11 3.12 29.30
CA ASP A 177 -27.62 2.03 30.15
C ASP A 177 -28.00 0.75 29.40
N GLU A 178 -28.40 0.77 28.11
CA GLU A 178 -28.77 -0.46 27.37
C GLU A 178 -27.55 -1.20 26.80
N MET A 179 -26.36 -0.62 26.96
CA MET A 179 -25.10 -1.16 26.48
C MET A 179 -24.19 -1.62 27.63
N GLU A 180 -24.68 -1.71 28.88
CA GLU A 180 -23.88 -2.27 29.96
C GLU A 180 -23.59 -3.78 29.76
N ASP A 181 -24.44 -4.48 28.99
CA ASP A 181 -24.30 -5.91 28.68
C ASP A 181 -23.61 -6.19 27.32
N ASP A 182 -23.37 -5.18 26.48
CA ASP A 182 -22.70 -5.33 25.16
C ASP A 182 -21.54 -4.34 24.92
N ALA A 183 -21.31 -3.35 25.79
CA ALA A 183 -20.32 -2.29 25.57
C ALA A 183 -19.47 -1.88 26.77
N THR A 184 -19.61 -2.53 27.93
CA THR A 184 -18.71 -2.31 29.09
C THR A 184 -18.22 -3.58 29.77
N GLN A 185 -18.31 -4.74 29.12
CA GLN A 185 -17.14 -5.61 29.23
C GLN A 185 -16.07 -4.96 28.36
N VAL A 186 -15.16 -4.22 29.02
CA VAL A 186 -13.76 -4.26 28.61
C VAL A 186 -13.36 -5.73 28.71
N TYR A 187 -13.79 -6.55 27.74
CA TYR A 187 -12.92 -7.61 27.30
C TYR A 187 -11.69 -6.83 26.84
N GLU A 188 -10.64 -6.82 27.66
CA GLU A 188 -9.31 -6.86 27.08
C GLU A 188 -9.45 -7.86 25.93
N PRO A 189 -9.19 -7.46 24.66
CA PRO A 189 -9.48 -8.32 23.53
C PRO A 189 -8.86 -9.66 23.86
N GLY A 190 -9.73 -10.66 24.09
CA GLY A 190 -9.29 -11.91 24.69
C GLY A 190 -8.15 -12.41 23.85
N ASP A 191 -6.96 -12.47 24.44
CA ASP A 191 -5.80 -13.05 23.80
C ASP A 191 -6.18 -14.51 23.47
N VAL A 192 -5.52 -15.11 22.48
CA VAL A 192 -5.69 -16.55 22.17
C VAL A 192 -5.57 -17.48 23.40
N ALA A 193 -5.04 -16.97 24.52
CA ALA A 193 -4.95 -17.60 25.84
C ALA A 193 -6.04 -17.20 26.85
N ASP A 194 -7.06 -16.42 26.49
CA ASP A 194 -8.14 -16.05 27.42
C ASP A 194 -8.96 -17.31 27.79
N GLY A 195 -8.83 -17.73 29.05
CA GLY A 195 -9.37 -19.01 29.55
C GLY A 195 -8.38 -20.18 29.58
N ALA A 196 -7.12 -19.98 29.20
CA ALA A 196 -6.06 -20.96 29.39
C ALA A 196 -5.68 -21.07 30.88
N SER A 197 -5.50 -22.30 31.38
CA SER A 197 -5.14 -22.56 32.78
C SER A 197 -3.73 -22.11 33.16
N PHE A 198 -2.93 -21.67 32.19
CA PHE A 198 -1.59 -21.13 32.40
C PHE A 198 -1.24 -20.09 31.33
N THR A 199 -0.66 -18.98 31.75
CA THR A 199 -0.04 -17.98 30.88
C THR A 199 1.35 -18.48 30.46
N SER A 200 1.61 -18.55 29.15
CA SER A 200 2.97 -18.83 28.67
C SER A 200 3.85 -17.58 28.82
N ILE A 201 5.18 -17.76 28.97
CA ILE A 201 6.15 -16.66 29.04
C ILE A 201 6.00 -15.69 27.85
N CYS A 202 5.61 -16.20 26.68
CA CYS A 202 5.36 -15.39 25.49
C CYS A 202 4.19 -14.40 25.67
N VAL A 203 3.14 -14.79 26.40
CA VAL A 203 1.97 -13.95 26.71
C VAL A 203 2.34 -12.85 27.70
N GLU A 204 3.13 -13.17 28.72
CA GLU A 204 3.63 -12.17 29.68
C GLU A 204 4.52 -11.12 29.01
N CYS A 205 5.35 -11.53 28.04
CA CYS A 205 6.21 -10.61 27.29
C CYS A 205 5.44 -9.74 26.27
N TRP A 206 4.21 -10.11 25.88
CA TRP A 206 3.40 -9.35 24.92
C TRP A 206 2.77 -8.09 25.53
N ARG A 207 2.57 -8.07 26.86
CA ARG A 207 1.96 -6.94 27.62
C ARG A 207 2.82 -5.67 27.70
N ASN A 208 3.93 -5.57 26.99
CA ASN A 208 4.77 -4.36 26.98
C ASN A 208 4.19 -3.15 26.22
N ALA A 209 2.97 -3.24 25.69
CA ALA A 209 2.21 -2.09 25.22
C ALA A 209 1.37 -1.50 26.37
N GLY A 210 1.97 -0.62 27.19
CA GLY A 210 1.26 0.07 28.27
C GLY A 210 0.02 0.87 27.79
N PRO A 211 -0.88 1.28 28.73
CA PRO A 211 -2.20 1.83 28.42
C PRO A 211 -2.14 3.04 27.48
N ASP A 212 -2.93 2.98 26.41
CA ASP A 212 -2.91 3.95 25.30
C ASP A 212 -3.28 5.39 25.71
N GLU A 213 -4.03 5.53 26.80
CA GLU A 213 -4.44 6.83 27.36
C GLU A 213 -3.26 7.71 27.82
N ARG A 214 -2.08 7.13 28.05
CA ARG A 214 -0.87 7.87 28.48
C ARG A 214 0.06 8.23 27.32
N LYS A 215 -0.24 7.82 26.08
CA LYS A 215 0.65 8.01 24.93
C LYS A 215 0.29 9.29 24.16
N LYS A 216 0.75 10.45 24.66
CA LYS A 216 0.91 11.68 23.84
C LYS A 216 1.77 11.46 22.57
N MET A 217 2.48 10.33 22.52
CA MET A 217 3.29 9.86 21.40
C MET A 217 2.48 9.63 20.11
N TRP A 218 1.16 9.41 20.18
CA TRP A 218 0.37 9.12 18.97
C TRP A 218 0.05 10.34 18.12
N GLU A 219 -0.07 11.54 18.71
CA GLU A 219 -0.31 12.80 17.96
C GLU A 219 0.88 13.17 17.05
N MET A 220 2.07 12.63 17.36
CA MET A 220 3.27 12.78 16.54
C MET A 220 3.18 12.05 15.20
N PHE A 221 2.26 11.10 15.05
CA PHE A 221 2.12 10.34 13.81
C PHE A 221 0.92 10.83 12.99
N VAL A 222 1.14 10.92 11.68
CA VAL A 222 0.10 11.06 10.67
C VAL A 222 -0.29 9.65 10.24
N GLU A 223 -1.58 9.33 10.32
CA GLU A 223 -2.17 8.17 9.65
C GLU A 223 -1.97 8.35 8.16
N THR A 224 -1.23 7.44 7.54
CA THR A 224 -0.72 7.65 6.18
C THR A 224 -1.73 7.40 5.07
N GLY A 225 -3.01 7.19 5.39
CA GLY A 225 -4.04 7.01 4.36
C GLY A 225 -3.81 5.79 3.47
N VAL A 226 -2.87 4.91 3.84
CA VAL A 226 -2.54 3.69 3.11
C VAL A 226 -3.48 2.60 3.58
N PHE A 227 -4.68 2.62 3.02
CA PHE A 227 -5.70 1.63 3.25
C PHE A 227 -5.73 0.72 2.02
N VAL A 228 -5.53 -0.58 2.22
CA VAL A 228 -5.56 -1.55 1.13
C VAL A 228 -6.90 -2.30 1.17
N ALA A 229 -7.60 -2.34 0.03
CA ALA A 229 -8.84 -3.09 -0.19
C ALA A 229 -8.56 -4.53 -0.68
#